data_AF-A0A2N8BU66-F1
#
_entry.id   AF-A0A2N8BU66-F1
#
_cell.length_a   1.000
_cell.length_b   1.000
_cell.length_c   1.000
_cell.angle_alpha   90.00
_cell.angle_beta   90.00
_cell.angle_gamma   90.00
#
_symmetry.space_group_name_H-M   'P 1'
#
loop_
_entity.id
_entity.type
_entity.pdbx_description
1 polymer ?
#
loop_
_entity_poly.entity_id
_entity_poly.type
_entity_poly.pdbx_seq_one_letter_code
_entity_poly.pdbx_strand_id
1 'polypeptide(L)'
;MLIAATFLFLQGCENKEEHIFQLTRCGLAAGLDVHSDPSVVTRSAEAVGLYGREHGIKMSFEEMTVITDKITKEIMGAPESPVQEWDDRAKKIAESDFCKKYLSSLYSK
;
A
#
# COMPACT_ATOMS: atom_id res chain seq x y z
N MET A 1 38.60 -29.51 -2.09
CA MET A 1 37.14 -29.39 -1.87
C MET A 1 36.70 -28.01 -2.32
N LEU A 2 36.04 -27.90 -3.48
CA LEU A 2 35.36 -26.67 -3.87
C LEU A 2 34.01 -26.65 -3.16
N ILE A 3 33.87 -25.80 -2.14
CA ILE A 3 32.55 -25.45 -1.62
C ILE A 3 31.99 -24.45 -2.63
N ALA A 4 31.31 -24.97 -3.65
CA ALA A 4 30.40 -24.20 -4.45
C ALA A 4 29.26 -23.78 -3.50
N ALA A 5 29.42 -22.60 -2.91
CA ALA A 5 28.34 -21.93 -2.20
C ALA A 5 27.26 -21.67 -3.23
N THR A 6 26.27 -22.56 -3.25
CA THR A 6 25.01 -22.40 -3.92
C THR A 6 24.40 -21.08 -3.46
N PHE A 7 24.60 -20.02 -4.26
CA PHE A 7 23.73 -18.84 -4.29
C PHE A 7 22.36 -19.30 -4.79
N LEU A 8 21.66 -20.09 -3.98
CA LEU A 8 20.24 -20.32 -4.11
C LEU A 8 19.58 -19.01 -3.69
N PHE A 9 19.40 -18.16 -4.70
CA PHE A 9 18.31 -17.21 -4.84
C PHE A 9 17.44 -17.07 -3.58
N LEU A 10 17.91 -16.25 -2.64
CA LEU A 10 17.01 -15.45 -1.82
C LEU A 10 16.41 -14.36 -2.72
N GLN A 11 15.68 -14.77 -3.76
CA GLN A 11 14.54 -13.97 -4.19
C GLN A 11 13.59 -14.09 -3.02
N GLY A 12 13.73 -13.16 -2.06
CA GLY A 12 12.86 -13.10 -0.90
C GLY A 12 11.44 -13.24 -1.41
N CYS A 13 10.73 -14.28 -0.95
CA CYS A 13 9.32 -14.46 -1.26
C CYS A 13 8.62 -13.17 -0.86
N GLU A 14 8.38 -12.31 -1.85
CA GLU A 14 7.56 -11.13 -1.66
C GLU A 14 6.23 -11.65 -1.13
N ASN A 15 5.91 -11.27 0.11
CA ASN A 15 4.60 -11.59 0.64
C ASN A 15 3.61 -10.76 -0.16
N LYS A 16 2.95 -11.40 -1.13
CA LYS A 16 2.12 -10.71 -2.10
C LYS A 16 0.90 -10.04 -1.45
N GLU A 17 0.43 -10.57 -0.32
CA GLU A 17 -0.62 -9.95 0.49
C GLU A 17 -0.10 -8.70 1.21
N GLU A 18 1.14 -8.75 1.73
CA GLU A 18 1.82 -7.57 2.27
C GLU A 18 2.00 -6.49 1.19
N HIS A 19 2.31 -6.87 -0.04
CA HIS A 19 2.39 -5.92 -1.15
C HIS A 19 1.05 -5.21 -1.37
N ILE A 20 -0.07 -5.95 -1.40
CA ILE A 20 -1.40 -5.34 -1.54
C ILE A 20 -1.73 -4.43 -0.35
N PHE A 21 -1.37 -4.84 0.87
CA PHE A 21 -1.49 -3.99 2.05
C PHE A 21 -0.74 -2.67 1.85
N GLN A 22 0.53 -2.71 1.40
CA GLN A 22 1.33 -1.50 1.18
C GLN A 22 0.78 -0.61 0.05
N LEU A 23 0.35 -1.18 -1.09
CA LEU A 23 -0.28 -0.42 -2.18
C LEU A 23 -1.56 0.30 -1.71
N THR A 24 -2.42 -0.42 -0.99
CA THR A 24 -3.66 0.13 -0.42
C THR A 24 -3.36 1.22 0.61
N ARG A 25 -2.36 0.98 1.47
CA ARG A 25 -1.90 1.91 2.51
C ARG A 25 -1.42 3.23 1.92
N CYS A 26 -0.63 3.18 0.86
CA CYS A 26 -0.19 4.38 0.15
C CYS A 26 -1.35 5.11 -0.53
N GLY A 27 -2.28 4.40 -1.18
CA GLY A 27 -3.42 5.01 -1.85
C GLY A 27 -4.35 5.74 -0.88
N LEU A 28 -4.66 5.12 0.26
CA LEU A 28 -5.50 5.72 1.30
C LEU A 28 -4.81 6.89 2.01
N ALA A 29 -3.53 6.75 2.36
CA ALA A 29 -2.76 7.83 2.96
C ALA A 29 -2.64 9.04 2.01
N ALA A 30 -2.38 8.80 0.73
CA ALA A 30 -2.33 9.88 -0.26
C ALA A 30 -3.70 10.55 -0.45
N GLY A 31 -4.80 9.79 -0.42
CA GLY A 31 -6.15 10.34 -0.58
C GLY A 31 -6.66 11.17 0.60
N LEU A 32 -5.98 11.13 1.76
CA LEU A 32 -6.31 11.94 2.93
C LEU A 32 -5.60 13.30 2.95
N ASP A 33 -4.63 13.53 2.06
CA ASP A 33 -4.08 14.86 1.88
C ASP A 33 -5.15 15.79 1.27
N VAL A 34 -5.39 16.93 1.90
CA VAL A 34 -6.30 18.00 1.46
C VAL A 34 -5.97 18.55 0.07
N HIS A 35 -4.73 18.36 -0.39
CA HIS A 35 -4.26 18.75 -1.72
C HIS A 35 -4.19 17.58 -2.72
N SER A 36 -4.64 16.38 -2.33
CA SER A 36 -4.57 15.20 -3.18
C SER A 36 -5.48 15.29 -4.39
N ASP A 37 -5.02 14.71 -5.51
CA ASP A 37 -5.87 14.39 -6.65
C ASP A 37 -6.87 13.30 -6.21
N PRO A 38 -8.20 13.57 -6.23
CA PRO A 38 -9.21 12.59 -5.81
C PRO A 38 -9.14 11.27 -6.59
N SER A 39 -8.56 11.26 -7.79
CA SER A 39 -8.38 10.05 -8.59
C SER A 39 -7.33 9.09 -8.04
N VAL A 40 -6.47 9.51 -7.10
CA VAL A 40 -5.39 8.67 -6.53
C VAL A 40 -5.92 7.41 -5.85
N VAL A 41 -7.07 7.52 -5.17
CA VAL A 41 -7.72 6.39 -4.49
C VAL A 41 -8.25 5.40 -5.52
N THR A 42 -8.94 5.89 -6.57
CA THR A 42 -9.46 5.05 -7.65
C THR A 42 -8.32 4.34 -8.41
N ARG A 43 -7.29 5.08 -8.83
CA ARG A 43 -6.12 4.51 -9.51
C ARG A 43 -5.40 3.48 -8.63
N SER A 44 -5.37 3.71 -7.32
CA SER A 44 -4.79 2.75 -6.38
C SER A 44 -5.61 1.48 -6.29
N ALA A 45 -6.94 1.58 -6.22
CA ALA A 45 -7.82 0.42 -6.22
C ALA A 45 -7.68 -0.41 -7.52
N GLU A 46 -7.57 0.26 -8.67
CA GLU A 46 -7.31 -0.39 -9.96
C GLU A 46 -5.95 -1.10 -9.98
N ALA A 47 -4.90 -0.45 -9.46
CA ALA A 47 -3.56 -1.03 -9.38
C ALA A 47 -3.52 -2.26 -8.47
N VAL A 48 -4.17 -2.22 -7.30
CA VAL A 48 -4.34 -3.37 -6.40
C VAL A 48 -5.08 -4.51 -7.10
N GLY A 49 -6.19 -4.20 -7.77
CA GLY A 49 -6.98 -5.19 -8.51
C GLY A 49 -6.18 -5.83 -9.66
N LEU A 50 -5.36 -5.04 -10.37
CA LEU A 50 -4.47 -5.53 -11.41
C LEU A 50 -3.39 -6.45 -10.84
N TYR A 51 -2.69 -6.00 -9.78
CA TYR A 51 -1.66 -6.78 -9.12
C TYR A 51 -2.20 -8.13 -8.62
N GLY A 52 -3.39 -8.12 -8.02
CA GLY A 52 -4.06 -9.35 -7.58
C GLY A 52 -4.29 -10.34 -8.71
N ARG A 53 -4.80 -9.87 -9.87
CA ARG A 53 -5.02 -10.71 -11.06
C ARG A 53 -3.71 -11.26 -11.62
N GLU A 54 -2.68 -10.43 -11.75
CA GLU A 54 -1.37 -10.82 -12.30
C GLU A 54 -0.67 -11.88 -11.45
N HIS A 55 -0.89 -11.85 -10.13
CA HIS A 55 -0.20 -12.73 -9.18
C HIS A 55 -1.05 -13.90 -8.69
N GLY A 56 -2.25 -14.08 -9.22
CA GLY A 56 -3.17 -15.17 -8.87
C GLY A 56 -3.78 -15.05 -7.47
N ILE A 57 -3.81 -13.85 -6.90
CA ILE A 57 -4.32 -13.58 -5.56
C ILE A 57 -5.83 -13.35 -5.66
N LYS A 58 -6.59 -14.18 -4.97
CA LYS A 58 -8.04 -14.05 -4.87
C LYS A 58 -8.38 -13.54 -3.48
N MET A 59 -8.53 -12.22 -3.35
CA MET A 59 -9.09 -11.65 -2.14
C MET A 59 -10.60 -11.48 -2.28
N SER A 60 -11.30 -11.93 -1.25
CA SER A 60 -12.71 -11.64 -1.03
C SER A 60 -12.89 -10.16 -0.67
N PHE A 61 -14.15 -9.71 -0.78
CA PHE A 61 -14.53 -8.38 -0.31
C PHE A 61 -14.28 -8.20 1.19
N GLU A 62 -14.46 -9.25 1.99
CA GLU A 62 -14.23 -9.23 3.44
C GLU A 62 -12.73 -9.02 3.77
N GLU A 63 -11.84 -9.74 3.10
CA GLU A 63 -10.38 -9.58 3.27
C GLU A 63 -9.91 -8.16 2.89
N MET A 64 -10.43 -7.61 1.78
CA MET A 64 -10.14 -6.23 1.39
C MET A 64 -10.69 -5.20 2.40
N THR A 65 -11.85 -5.46 2.99
CA THR A 65 -12.43 -4.62 4.03
C THR A 65 -11.56 -4.63 5.28
N VAL A 66 -11.08 -5.80 5.71
CA VAL A 66 -10.18 -5.93 6.87
C VAL A 66 -8.87 -5.16 6.66
N ILE A 67 -8.29 -5.26 5.45
CA ILE A 67 -7.08 -4.49 5.09
C ILE A 67 -7.35 -2.99 5.18
N THR A 68 -8.45 -2.53 4.57
CA THR A 68 -8.84 -1.11 4.53
C THR A 68 -9.11 -0.57 5.93
N ASP A 69 -9.82 -1.32 6.77
CA ASP A 69 -10.10 -0.95 8.17
C ASP A 69 -8.82 -0.84 8.99
N LYS A 70 -7.89 -1.79 8.82
CA LYS A 70 -6.60 -1.77 9.51
C LYS A 70 -5.79 -0.53 9.14
N ILE A 71 -5.72 -0.20 7.86
CA ILE A 71 -5.02 0.99 7.36
C ILE A 71 -5.71 2.27 7.85
N THR A 72 -7.03 2.33 7.76
CA THR A 72 -7.80 3.49 8.22
C THR A 72 -7.56 3.76 9.69
N LYS A 73 -7.55 2.71 10.53
CA LYS A 73 -7.20 2.81 11.96
C LYS A 73 -5.75 3.26 12.19
N GLU A 74 -4.82 2.80 11.36
CA GLU A 74 -3.43 3.25 11.43
C GLU A 74 -3.31 4.76 11.15
N ILE A 75 -4.01 5.25 10.13
CA ILE A 75 -3.95 6.66 9.73
C ILE A 75 -4.72 7.54 10.72
N MET A 76 -5.95 7.17 11.06
CA MET A 76 -6.80 7.96 11.96
C MET A 76 -6.35 7.85 13.42
N GLY A 77 -5.66 6.79 13.82
CA GLY A 77 -5.24 6.60 15.21
C GLY A 77 -6.43 6.37 16.15
N ALA A 78 -6.39 6.97 17.34
CA ALA A 78 -7.48 6.84 18.29
C ALA A 78 -8.73 7.60 17.80
N PRO A 79 -9.96 7.17 18.15
CA PRO A 79 -11.19 7.84 17.70
C PRO A 79 -11.25 9.35 18.02
N GLU A 80 -10.59 9.76 19.10
CA GLU A 80 -10.49 11.15 19.57
C GLU A 80 -9.29 11.92 18.99
N SER A 81 -8.45 11.29 18.16
CA SER A 81 -7.31 11.98 17.56
C SER A 81 -7.79 13.18 16.73
N PRO A 82 -7.17 14.36 16.89
CA PRO A 82 -7.43 15.52 16.04
C PRO A 82 -7.17 15.21 14.55
N VAL A 83 -7.94 15.84 13.66
CA VAL A 83 -7.78 15.72 12.20
C VAL A 83 -6.35 16.02 11.75
N GLN A 84 -5.70 17.02 12.36
CA GLN A 84 -4.29 17.33 12.04
C GLN A 84 -3.35 16.15 12.28
N GLU A 85 -3.60 15.33 13.31
CA GLU A 85 -2.78 14.15 13.53
C GLU A 85 -3.03 13.05 12.49
N TRP A 86 -4.25 12.99 11.94
CA TRP A 86 -4.57 12.08 10.83
C TRP A 86 -3.78 12.49 9.60
N ASP A 87 -3.78 13.78 9.28
CA ASP A 87 -3.03 14.37 8.16
C ASP A 87 -1.52 14.15 8.34
N ASP A 88 -0.97 14.36 9.54
CA ASP A 88 0.45 14.15 9.82
C ASP A 88 0.85 12.68 9.64
N ARG A 89 0.01 11.74 10.09
CA ARG A 89 0.23 10.29 9.89
C ARG A 89 0.11 9.91 8.41
N ALA A 90 -0.94 10.37 7.73
CA ALA A 90 -1.16 10.14 6.30
C ALA A 90 0.04 10.63 5.47
N LYS A 91 0.48 11.86 5.72
CA LYS A 91 1.65 12.46 5.06
C LYS A 91 2.91 11.63 5.30
N LYS A 92 3.19 11.27 6.55
CA LYS A 92 4.36 10.44 6.88
C LYS A 92 4.36 9.09 6.14
N ILE A 93 3.19 8.48 5.96
CA ILE A 93 3.04 7.24 5.20
C ILE A 93 3.30 7.47 3.72
N ALA A 94 2.64 8.47 3.12
CA ALA A 94 2.76 8.82 1.71
C ALA A 94 4.20 9.24 1.33
N GLU A 95 4.95 9.82 2.27
CA GLU A 95 6.34 10.24 2.07
C GLU A 95 7.37 9.12 2.17
N SER A 96 6.97 7.89 2.53
CA SER A 96 7.86 6.73 2.51
C SER A 96 8.34 6.40 1.09
N ASP A 97 9.55 5.82 0.96
CA ASP A 97 10.16 5.52 -0.34
C ASP A 97 9.29 4.60 -1.20
N PHE A 98 8.66 3.61 -0.56
CA PHE A 98 7.72 2.71 -1.24
C PHE A 98 6.53 3.51 -1.81
N CYS A 99 5.88 4.35 -0.99
CA CYS A 99 4.72 5.13 -1.43
C CYS A 99 5.08 6.16 -2.50
N LYS A 100 6.19 6.88 -2.35
CA LYS A 100 6.64 7.84 -3.39
C LYS A 100 6.83 7.16 -4.75
N LYS A 101 7.50 6.00 -4.78
CA LYS A 101 7.72 5.23 -6.01
C LYS A 101 6.40 4.73 -6.60
N TYR A 102 5.56 4.13 -5.75
CA TYR A 102 4.27 3.61 -6.18
C TYR A 102 3.33 4.71 -6.69
N LEU A 103 3.11 5.77 -5.91
CA LEU A 103 2.22 6.87 -6.28
C LEU A 103 2.69 7.55 -7.58
N SER A 104 3.99 7.76 -7.76
CA SER A 104 4.53 8.29 -9.02
C SER A 104 4.23 7.37 -10.22
N SER A 105 4.23 6.05 -10.02
CA SER A 105 3.92 5.08 -11.08
C SER A 105 2.45 5.14 -11.52
N LEU A 106 1.53 5.60 -10.67
CA LEU A 106 0.11 5.74 -11.01
C LEU A 106 -0.16 6.85 -12.04
N TYR A 107 0.72 7.86 -12.11
CA TYR A 107 0.60 8.99 -13.05
C TYR A 107 1.42 8.81 -14.33
N SER A 108 2.25 7.76 -14.40
CA SER A 108 3.17 7.51 -15.50
C SER A 108 2.62 6.49 -16.52
N LYS A 109 1.33 6.17 -16.45
CA LYS A 109 0.64 5.24 -17.36
C LYS A 109 -0.24 5.98 -18.37
#